data_AF-A0A958E9I7-F1
#
_entry.id   AF-A0A958E9I7-F1
#
_cell.length_a   1.000
_cell.length_b   1.000
_cell.length_c   1.000
_cell.angle_alpha   90.00
_cell.angle_beta   90.00
_cell.angle_gamma   90.00
#
_symmetry.space_group_name_H-M   'P 1'
#
loop_
_entity.id
_entity.type
_entity.pdbx_description
1 polymer ?
#
loop_
_entity_poly.entity_id
_entity_poly.type
_entity_poly.pdbx_seq_one_letter_code
_entity_poly.pdbx_strand_id
1 'polypeptide(L)'
;MRRSPSLVLMLMLLFAQAFAQTARNAASAPAGAREIAIGQQYPTGSAVQLANSGVSFQLPPDWLGAMPQGAGAFVLGSNSKAGVGLVIMRGKATLQEAEALLNTPQDLGDGVVMMPDGAPVRSANTLKLNYTSGGYVGRAIAVIGKPGNGVVYFFGGPADQAAYFEGVLNQLVGSTVFFPPQSGPELQRWQELLVGTMLKRMSSYYSGGLDGAYVGGSSEESLHLCSDGSYAYSSNNNMSVDGGFSTGYNASAYSDDSSEDVGRWRVEMIGNEVNLVLESAKSGETSYHPISMNGEGHTIVDGKRAYRVPSDRCR
;
A
#
# COMPACT_ATOMS: atom_id res chain seq x y z
N MET A 1 67.11 -8.87 41.34
CA MET A 1 66.47 -7.72 40.65
C MET A 1 65.67 -8.23 39.46
N ARG A 2 64.37 -8.50 39.65
CA ARG A 2 63.44 -8.90 38.57
C ARG A 2 62.59 -7.67 38.21
N ARG A 3 62.66 -7.21 36.96
CA ARG A 3 61.80 -6.15 36.41
C ARG A 3 60.52 -6.79 35.88
N SER A 4 59.36 -6.37 36.39
CA SER A 4 58.04 -6.78 35.92
C SER A 4 57.66 -6.05 34.63
N PRO A 5 57.12 -6.75 33.60
CA PRO A 5 56.49 -6.13 32.45
C PRO A 5 54.97 -6.14 32.65
N SER A 6 54.39 -5.07 33.20
CA SER A 6 52.92 -5.01 33.40
C SER A 6 52.28 -3.69 32.99
N LEU A 7 52.98 -2.80 32.27
CA LEU A 7 52.43 -1.46 32.00
C LEU A 7 52.00 -1.18 30.55
N VAL A 8 52.24 -2.09 29.60
CA VAL A 8 51.90 -1.83 28.17
C VAL A 8 50.56 -2.45 27.74
N LEU A 9 50.01 -3.41 28.50
CA LEU A 9 48.75 -4.07 28.15
C LEU A 9 47.49 -3.40 28.73
N MET A 10 47.64 -2.31 29.49
CA MET A 10 46.50 -1.65 30.18
C MET A 10 46.03 -0.36 29.49
N LEU A 11 46.63 0.01 28.35
CA LEU A 11 46.24 1.20 27.58
C LEU A 11 45.67 0.89 26.17
N MET A 12 45.48 -0.39 25.82
CA MET A 12 44.75 -0.84 24.62
C MET A 12 43.42 -1.53 24.95
N LEU A 13 42.84 -1.23 26.12
CA LEU A 13 41.55 -1.77 26.56
C LEU A 13 40.61 -0.67 27.07
N LEU A 14 40.75 0.54 26.54
CA LEU A 14 39.89 1.69 26.84
C LEU A 14 39.26 2.35 25.60
N PHE A 15 39.38 1.73 24.41
CA PHE A 15 38.70 2.19 23.17
C PHE A 15 37.75 1.15 22.54
N ALA A 16 37.38 0.10 23.27
CA ALA A 16 36.51 -0.97 22.77
C ALA A 16 35.17 -1.10 23.55
N GLN A 17 34.72 -0.05 24.25
CA GLN A 17 33.44 -0.05 24.98
C GLN A 17 32.51 1.14 24.63
N ALA A 18 32.69 1.78 23.47
CA ALA A 18 31.82 2.88 23.04
C ALA A 18 30.83 2.51 21.91
N PHE A 19 30.62 1.23 21.62
CA PHE A 19 29.75 0.78 20.51
C PHE A 19 28.61 -0.18 20.90
N ALA A 20 28.31 -0.35 22.18
CA ALA A 20 27.29 -1.31 22.60
C ALA A 20 26.37 -0.77 23.70
N GLN A 21 25.56 0.26 23.40
CA GLN A 21 24.27 0.52 24.09
C GLN A 21 23.48 1.70 23.51
N THR A 22 23.41 1.82 22.19
CA THR A 22 22.29 2.51 21.54
C THR A 22 21.32 1.49 20.97
N ALA A 23 20.91 0.53 21.79
CA ALA A 23 19.60 -0.08 21.63
C ALA A 23 18.59 1.05 21.89
N ARG A 24 18.36 1.86 20.85
CA ARG A 24 17.35 2.90 20.82
C ARG A 24 16.07 2.24 21.33
N ASN A 25 15.46 2.82 22.36
CA ASN A 25 14.08 2.53 22.72
C ASN A 25 13.26 2.64 21.44
N ALA A 26 12.99 1.49 20.80
CA ALA A 26 11.98 1.42 19.78
C ALA A 26 10.71 1.84 20.50
N ALA A 27 10.16 2.99 20.12
CA ALA A 27 8.88 3.42 20.65
C ALA A 27 7.93 2.23 20.45
N SER A 28 7.40 1.70 21.55
CA SER A 28 6.33 0.72 21.51
C SER A 28 5.03 1.45 21.24
N ALA A 29 4.04 0.73 20.73
CA ALA A 29 2.65 1.19 20.73
C ALA A 29 2.27 1.84 22.08
N PRO A 30 1.52 2.96 22.09
CA PRO A 30 1.04 3.57 23.32
C PRO A 30 0.23 2.56 24.15
N ALA A 31 0.50 2.50 25.45
CA ALA A 31 -0.27 1.65 26.35
C ALA A 31 -1.76 2.04 26.29
N GLY A 32 -2.63 1.08 26.00
CA GLY A 32 -4.08 1.30 25.92
C GLY A 32 -4.60 1.74 24.54
N ALA A 33 -3.74 1.90 23.53
CA ALA A 33 -4.21 2.04 22.15
C ALA A 33 -4.88 0.74 21.69
N ARG A 34 -6.05 0.87 21.04
CA ARG A 34 -6.84 -0.25 20.54
C ARG A 34 -6.45 -0.56 19.11
N GLU A 35 -6.15 -1.83 18.81
CA GLU A 35 -5.92 -2.27 17.44
C GLU A 35 -7.17 -2.00 16.59
N ILE A 36 -6.96 -1.40 15.42
CA ILE A 36 -8.00 -1.14 14.43
C ILE A 36 -8.41 -2.48 13.79
N ALA A 37 -9.69 -2.77 13.86
CA ALA A 37 -10.32 -3.96 13.32
C ALA A 37 -11.44 -3.56 12.34
N ILE A 38 -11.63 -4.37 11.30
CA ILE A 38 -12.64 -4.16 10.27
C ILE A 38 -14.03 -4.26 10.88
N GLY A 39 -14.93 -3.38 10.44
CA GLY A 39 -16.33 -3.37 10.87
C GLY A 39 -16.52 -2.95 12.32
N GLN A 40 -15.44 -2.70 13.07
CA GLN A 40 -15.48 -2.19 14.43
C GLN A 40 -15.49 -0.66 14.42
N GLN A 41 -16.37 -0.09 15.25
CA GLN A 41 -16.42 1.34 15.51
C GLN A 41 -15.66 1.69 16.79
N TYR A 42 -15.07 2.88 16.78
CA TYR A 42 -14.26 3.44 17.86
C TYR A 42 -14.86 4.78 18.28
N PRO A 43 -15.21 4.96 19.56
CA PRO A 43 -15.80 6.20 20.04
C PRO A 43 -14.78 7.34 20.07
N THR A 44 -15.30 8.57 20.04
CA THR A 44 -14.52 9.81 20.23
C THR A 44 -13.52 9.71 21.38
N GLY A 45 -12.32 10.26 21.20
CA GLY A 45 -11.25 10.25 22.20
C GLY A 45 -10.52 8.91 22.35
N SER A 46 -10.93 7.84 21.68
CA SER A 46 -10.20 6.57 21.71
C SER A 46 -8.79 6.72 21.13
N ALA A 47 -7.80 6.15 21.81
CA ALA A 47 -6.51 5.88 21.19
C ALA A 47 -6.62 4.61 20.34
N VAL A 48 -6.28 4.72 19.06
CA VAL A 48 -6.32 3.62 18.09
C VAL A 48 -4.94 3.41 17.47
N GLN A 49 -4.70 2.23 16.95
CA GLN A 49 -3.46 1.89 16.29
C GLN A 49 -3.66 0.87 15.17
N LEU A 50 -2.72 0.85 14.24
CA LEU A 50 -2.59 -0.23 13.27
C LEU A 50 -1.15 -0.76 13.37
N ALA A 51 -1.01 -1.94 13.97
CA ALA A 51 0.30 -2.48 14.32
C ALA A 51 1.16 -2.76 13.09
N ASN A 52 0.54 -3.22 12.00
CA ASN A 52 1.23 -3.55 10.75
C ASN A 52 1.80 -2.31 10.01
N SER A 53 1.23 -1.13 10.23
CA SER A 53 1.75 0.13 9.70
C SER A 53 2.66 0.84 10.69
N GLY A 54 2.62 0.47 11.98
CA GLY A 54 3.42 1.11 13.01
C GLY A 54 2.95 2.53 13.33
N VAL A 55 1.62 2.76 13.30
CA VAL A 55 0.99 4.07 13.51
C VAL A 55 -0.07 3.96 14.61
N SER A 56 -0.09 4.93 15.53
CA SER A 56 -1.16 5.15 16.50
C SER A 56 -1.53 6.63 16.56
N PHE A 57 -2.79 6.93 16.86
CA PHE A 57 -3.30 8.29 17.05
C PHE A 57 -4.55 8.27 17.94
N GLN A 58 -4.96 9.45 18.39
CA GLN A 58 -6.17 9.63 19.18
C GLN A 58 -7.30 10.22 18.33
N LEU A 59 -8.51 9.64 18.43
CA LEU A 59 -9.68 10.17 17.73
C LEU A 59 -10.05 11.55 18.28
N PRO A 60 -10.26 12.56 17.41
CA PRO A 60 -10.59 13.91 17.84
C PRO A 60 -12.00 13.96 18.48
N PRO A 61 -12.28 14.96 19.33
CA PRO A 61 -13.60 15.19 19.88
C PRO A 61 -14.68 15.22 18.81
N ASP A 62 -15.83 14.61 19.09
CA ASP A 62 -17.00 14.55 18.20
C ASP A 62 -16.84 13.67 16.95
N TRP A 63 -15.70 12.98 16.80
CA TRP A 63 -15.47 12.07 15.68
C TRP A 63 -15.44 10.61 16.14
N LEU A 64 -16.19 9.79 15.43
CA LEU A 64 -16.20 8.34 15.52
C LEU A 64 -15.32 7.78 14.41
N GLY A 65 -14.60 6.72 14.70
CA GLY A 65 -13.73 6.07 13.72
C GLY A 65 -14.17 4.66 13.39
N ALA A 66 -14.00 4.21 12.16
CA ALA A 66 -14.21 2.83 11.75
C ALA A 66 -13.33 2.46 10.56
N MET A 67 -13.03 1.16 10.40
CA MET A 67 -12.46 0.62 9.17
C MET A 67 -13.55 -0.21 8.46
N PRO A 68 -14.24 0.35 7.45
CA PRO A 68 -15.19 -0.42 6.66
C PRO A 68 -14.50 -1.59 5.94
N GLN A 69 -15.25 -2.64 5.66
CA GLN A 69 -14.74 -3.77 4.88
C GLN A 69 -14.42 -3.31 3.44
N GLY A 70 -13.24 -3.69 2.93
CA GLY A 70 -12.77 -3.32 1.60
C GLY A 70 -12.35 -1.85 1.46
N ALA A 71 -12.34 -1.07 2.54
CA ALA A 71 -11.84 0.30 2.52
C ALA A 71 -10.32 0.32 2.75
N GLY A 72 -9.59 1.01 1.88
CA GLY A 72 -8.15 1.26 2.04
C GLY A 72 -7.79 2.31 3.10
N ALA A 73 -8.79 2.84 3.82
CA ALA A 73 -8.65 3.94 4.77
C ALA A 73 -9.53 3.74 6.01
N PHE A 74 -9.06 4.26 7.15
CA PHE A 74 -9.87 4.38 8.35
C PHE A 74 -10.71 5.64 8.25
N VAL A 75 -12.03 5.48 8.29
CA VAL A 75 -13.01 6.54 8.06
C VAL A 75 -13.40 7.16 9.39
N LEU A 76 -13.45 8.48 9.42
CA LEU A 76 -13.91 9.29 10.53
C LEU A 76 -15.24 9.94 10.14
N GLY A 77 -16.26 9.78 10.97
CA GLY A 77 -17.56 10.44 10.83
C GLY A 77 -17.94 11.20 12.09
N SER A 78 -18.82 12.18 11.97
CA SER A 78 -19.35 12.95 13.11
C SER A 78 -20.87 13.02 13.07
N ASN A 79 -21.49 12.97 14.24
CA ASN A 79 -22.94 13.21 14.38
C ASN A 79 -23.27 14.69 14.61
N SER A 80 -22.27 15.55 14.83
CA SER A 80 -22.45 16.98 15.16
C SER A 80 -21.78 17.92 14.16
N LYS A 81 -20.88 17.40 13.31
CA LYS A 81 -20.17 18.15 12.27
C LYS A 81 -20.43 17.55 10.90
N ALA A 82 -20.74 18.40 9.94
CA ALA A 82 -20.82 17.99 8.55
C ALA A 82 -19.41 17.74 8.00
N GLY A 83 -19.20 16.58 7.40
CA GLY A 83 -17.95 16.22 6.75
C GLY A 83 -17.54 14.77 7.02
N VAL A 84 -16.43 14.39 6.40
CA VAL A 84 -15.82 13.06 6.52
C VAL A 84 -14.33 13.23 6.68
N GLY A 85 -13.72 12.40 7.52
CA GLY A 85 -12.28 12.26 7.62
C GLY A 85 -11.82 10.90 7.08
N LEU A 86 -10.64 10.87 6.49
CA LEU A 86 -9.97 9.65 6.04
C LEU A 86 -8.58 9.61 6.67
N VAL A 87 -8.18 8.42 7.12
CA VAL A 87 -6.85 8.16 7.65
C VAL A 87 -6.24 6.97 6.91
N ILE A 88 -5.22 7.24 6.10
CA ILE A 88 -4.51 6.23 5.31
C ILE A 88 -3.17 5.99 5.99
N MET A 89 -3.03 4.83 6.62
CA MET A 89 -1.79 4.42 7.28
C MET A 89 -1.00 3.49 6.36
N ARG A 90 0.32 3.64 6.39
CA ARG A 90 1.25 2.85 5.57
C ARG A 90 2.52 2.55 6.37
N GLY A 91 2.93 1.30 6.40
CA GLY A 91 4.29 0.94 6.83
C GLY A 91 5.28 1.28 5.70
N LYS A 92 6.53 1.63 6.05
CA LYS A 92 7.61 1.89 5.07
C LYS A 92 7.31 2.95 3.98
N ALA A 93 6.35 3.84 4.21
CA ALA A 93 6.04 4.97 3.36
C ALA A 93 7.22 5.95 3.17
N THR A 94 7.33 6.45 1.95
CA THR A 94 8.21 7.55 1.57
C THR A 94 7.44 8.86 1.43
N LEU A 95 8.16 10.00 1.45
CA LEU A 95 7.55 11.30 1.16
C LEU A 95 7.02 11.37 -0.28
N GLN A 96 7.67 10.69 -1.23
CA GLN A 96 7.25 10.67 -2.63
C GLN A 96 5.93 9.92 -2.81
N GLU A 97 5.76 8.75 -2.17
CA GLU A 97 4.50 8.01 -2.18
C GLU A 97 3.37 8.80 -1.53
N ALA A 98 3.66 9.48 -0.41
CA ALA A 98 2.70 10.36 0.25
C ALA A 98 2.31 11.56 -0.64
N GLU A 99 3.28 12.14 -1.35
CA GLU A 99 3.04 13.21 -2.32
C GLU A 99 2.18 12.74 -3.50
N ALA A 100 2.48 11.56 -4.06
CA ALA A 100 1.67 10.95 -5.11
C ALA A 100 0.23 10.72 -4.64
N LEU A 101 0.06 10.15 -3.43
CA LEU A 101 -1.25 9.95 -2.83
C LEU A 101 -2.01 11.26 -2.63
N LEU A 102 -1.37 12.31 -2.12
CA LEU A 102 -2.00 13.62 -1.97
C LEU A 102 -2.41 14.23 -3.33
N ASN A 103 -1.67 14.00 -4.40
CA ASN A 103 -2.05 14.50 -5.72
C ASN A 103 -3.20 13.70 -6.39
N THR A 104 -3.77 12.70 -5.72
CA THR A 104 -4.94 11.96 -6.24
C THR A 104 -6.26 12.63 -5.83
N PRO A 105 -7.27 12.71 -6.72
CA PRO A 105 -8.64 13.05 -6.34
C PRO A 105 -9.15 12.13 -5.23
N GLN A 106 -9.88 12.69 -4.27
CA GLN A 106 -10.50 11.92 -3.18
C GLN A 106 -12.00 11.80 -3.43
N ASP A 107 -12.47 10.60 -3.74
CA ASP A 107 -13.89 10.30 -3.86
C ASP A 107 -14.48 10.07 -2.47
N LEU A 108 -15.45 10.92 -2.09
CA LEU A 108 -16.14 10.84 -0.81
C LEU A 108 -17.49 10.11 -0.91
N GLY A 109 -17.83 9.58 -2.09
CA GLY A 109 -19.13 9.00 -2.40
C GLY A 109 -20.15 10.03 -2.89
N ASP A 110 -21.31 9.53 -3.33
CA ASP A 110 -22.46 10.34 -3.78
C ASP A 110 -22.13 11.42 -4.84
N GLY A 111 -21.11 11.16 -5.67
CA GLY A 111 -20.65 12.08 -6.71
C GLY A 111 -19.79 13.24 -6.23
N VAL A 112 -19.42 13.28 -4.94
CA VAL A 112 -18.52 14.29 -4.37
C VAL A 112 -17.08 13.83 -4.54
N VAL A 113 -16.40 14.38 -5.54
CA VAL A 113 -14.97 14.14 -5.77
C VAL A 113 -14.19 15.40 -5.45
N MET A 114 -13.30 15.30 -4.48
CA MET A 114 -12.44 16.39 -4.01
C MET A 114 -11.17 16.44 -4.85
N MET A 115 -10.95 17.56 -5.54
CA MET A 115 -9.81 17.75 -6.43
C MET A 115 -8.68 18.49 -5.70
N PRO A 116 -7.41 18.07 -5.87
CA PRO A 116 -6.25 18.83 -5.40
C PRO A 116 -6.28 20.30 -5.85
N ASP A 117 -6.04 21.22 -4.92
CA ASP A 117 -5.92 22.65 -5.17
C ASP A 117 -4.44 23.05 -5.12
N GLY A 118 -3.73 22.76 -6.22
CA GLY A 118 -2.30 23.03 -6.39
C GLY A 118 -1.40 21.87 -5.97
N ALA A 119 -0.13 22.18 -5.73
CA ALA A 119 0.90 21.20 -5.34
C ALA A 119 1.05 21.13 -3.80
N PRO A 120 1.44 19.97 -3.24
CA PRO A 120 1.66 19.83 -1.80
C PRO A 120 2.74 20.77 -1.26
N VAL A 121 2.45 21.42 -0.13
CA VAL A 121 3.42 22.24 0.60
C VAL A 121 4.23 21.35 1.53
N ARG A 122 5.54 21.27 1.31
CA ARG A 122 6.46 20.41 2.06
C ARG A 122 7.10 21.13 3.24
N SER A 123 7.17 20.45 4.38
CA SER A 123 7.91 20.89 5.56
C SER A 123 8.50 19.71 6.31
N ALA A 124 9.84 19.61 6.36
CA ALA A 124 10.58 18.51 6.98
C ALA A 124 10.06 17.11 6.56
N ASN A 125 9.26 16.46 7.42
CA ASN A 125 8.65 15.14 7.22
C ASN A 125 7.13 15.19 6.98
N THR A 126 6.61 16.36 6.65
CA THR A 126 5.18 16.65 6.50
C THR A 126 4.89 17.23 5.11
N LEU A 127 3.75 16.86 4.53
CA LEU A 127 3.19 17.46 3.33
C LEU A 127 1.77 17.94 3.65
N LYS A 128 1.39 19.12 3.17
CA LYS A 128 0.03 19.64 3.29
C LYS A 128 -0.56 19.91 1.91
N LEU A 129 -1.83 19.61 1.72
CA LEU A 129 -2.53 19.95 0.48
C LEU A 129 -3.99 20.34 0.75
N ASN A 130 -4.47 21.30 -0.03
CA ASN A 130 -5.87 21.71 -0.03
C ASN A 130 -6.62 20.99 -1.15
N TYR A 131 -7.91 20.77 -0.94
CA TYR A 131 -8.80 20.24 -1.97
C TYR A 131 -10.05 21.09 -2.09
N THR A 132 -10.69 21.05 -3.26
CA THR A 132 -11.96 21.73 -3.51
C THR A 132 -12.89 20.86 -4.34
N SER A 133 -14.20 21.04 -4.16
CA SER A 133 -15.23 20.48 -5.03
C SER A 133 -16.53 21.23 -4.80
N GLY A 134 -17.08 21.92 -5.80
CA GLY A 134 -18.36 22.65 -5.76
C GLY A 134 -18.99 22.94 -4.38
N GLY A 135 -18.54 24.00 -3.68
CA GLY A 135 -19.08 24.41 -2.37
C GLY A 135 -18.48 23.67 -1.16
N TYR A 136 -17.69 22.63 -1.40
CA TYR A 136 -16.92 21.87 -0.41
C TYR A 136 -15.44 22.22 -0.44
N VAL A 137 -14.80 22.03 0.71
CA VAL A 137 -13.37 22.21 0.93
C VAL A 137 -12.78 20.97 1.57
N GLY A 138 -11.54 20.65 1.23
CA GLY A 138 -10.78 19.60 1.87
C GLY A 138 -9.41 20.10 2.33
N ARG A 139 -8.90 19.45 3.36
CA ARG A 139 -7.57 19.68 3.92
C ARG A 139 -6.92 18.32 4.14
N ALA A 140 -5.66 18.19 3.80
CA ALA A 140 -4.89 17.00 4.08
C ALA A 140 -3.51 17.30 4.64
N ILE A 141 -3.04 16.43 5.53
CA ILE A 141 -1.68 16.41 6.03
C ILE A 141 -1.15 14.99 5.97
N ALA A 142 -0.04 14.78 5.26
CA ALA A 142 0.74 13.57 5.33
C ALA A 142 1.93 13.75 6.28
N VAL A 143 2.21 12.78 7.13
CA VAL A 143 3.34 12.79 8.07
C VAL A 143 4.11 11.49 7.95
N ILE A 144 5.42 11.58 7.76
CA ILE A 144 6.34 10.44 7.73
C ILE A 144 7.15 10.39 9.03
N GLY A 145 6.94 9.33 9.81
CA GLY A 145 7.71 9.02 11.02
C GLY A 145 8.90 8.10 10.74
N LYS A 146 9.81 7.99 11.71
CA LYS A 146 10.91 7.00 11.67
C LYS A 146 10.38 5.63 12.15
N PRO A 147 10.79 4.50 11.53
CA PRO A 147 11.85 4.32 10.53
C PRO A 147 11.40 4.48 9.06
N GLY A 148 10.26 5.10 8.79
CA GLY A 148 9.66 5.24 7.47
C GLY A 148 8.17 4.91 7.49
N ASN A 149 7.47 4.98 8.62
CA ASN A 149 6.02 4.76 8.63
C ASN A 149 5.33 6.07 8.28
N GLY A 150 4.20 6.00 7.58
CA GLY A 150 3.48 7.17 7.13
C GLY A 150 2.00 7.12 7.49
N VAL A 151 1.43 8.30 7.67
CA VAL A 151 -0.01 8.49 7.75
C VAL A 151 -0.41 9.70 6.93
N VAL A 152 -1.50 9.56 6.18
CA VAL A 152 -2.19 10.68 5.53
C VAL A 152 -3.52 10.87 6.22
N TYR A 153 -3.73 12.07 6.76
CA TYR A 153 -5.01 12.52 7.27
C TYR A 153 -5.65 13.43 6.24
N PHE A 154 -6.92 13.21 5.92
CA PHE A 154 -7.74 14.05 5.06
C PHE A 154 -9.05 14.36 5.77
N PHE A 155 -9.55 15.59 5.66
CA PHE A 155 -10.91 15.97 6.06
C PHE A 155 -11.55 16.81 4.96
N GLY A 156 -12.80 16.50 4.63
CA GLY A 156 -13.59 17.20 3.63
C GLY A 156 -15.01 17.50 4.12
N GLY A 157 -15.56 18.63 3.70
CA GLY A 157 -16.91 19.06 4.07
C GLY A 157 -17.23 20.48 3.56
N PRO A 158 -18.28 21.13 4.09
CA PRO A 158 -18.69 22.47 3.65
C PRO A 158 -17.55 23.51 3.75
N ALA A 159 -17.51 24.44 2.79
CA ALA A 159 -16.40 25.40 2.67
C ALA A 159 -16.17 26.29 3.91
N ASP A 160 -17.23 26.58 4.67
CA ASP A 160 -17.15 27.38 5.89
C ASP A 160 -16.48 26.65 7.07
N GLN A 161 -16.29 25.33 6.97
CA GLN A 161 -15.61 24.50 7.99
C GLN A 161 -14.09 24.37 7.76
N ALA A 162 -13.51 25.03 6.76
CA ALA A 162 -12.09 24.87 6.40
C ALA A 162 -11.12 25.02 7.59
N ALA A 163 -11.31 26.05 8.42
CA ALA A 163 -10.46 26.32 9.58
C ALA A 163 -10.64 25.27 10.69
N TYR A 164 -11.86 24.75 10.86
CA TYR A 164 -12.13 23.68 11.79
C TYR A 164 -11.39 22.39 11.38
N PHE A 165 -11.46 22.01 10.11
CA PHE A 165 -10.74 20.82 9.61
C PHE A 165 -9.22 20.94 9.76
N GLU A 166 -8.63 22.10 9.51
CA GLU A 166 -7.20 22.33 9.78
C GLU A 166 -6.87 22.12 11.28
N GLY A 167 -7.73 22.58 12.18
CA GLY A 167 -7.59 22.35 13.62
C GLY A 167 -7.61 20.86 13.98
N VAL A 168 -8.57 20.11 13.44
CA VAL A 168 -8.70 18.66 13.65
C VAL A 168 -7.46 17.92 13.14
N LEU A 169 -6.97 18.28 11.95
CA LEU A 169 -5.76 17.70 11.36
C LEU A 169 -4.53 17.93 12.23
N ASN A 170 -4.35 19.15 12.74
CA ASN A 170 -3.22 19.46 13.62
C ASN A 170 -3.31 18.67 14.95
N GLN A 171 -4.51 18.45 15.49
CA GLN A 171 -4.70 17.59 16.66
C GLN A 171 -4.32 16.13 16.37
N LEU A 172 -4.77 15.58 15.25
CA LEU A 172 -4.42 14.22 14.83
C LEU A 172 -2.92 14.05 14.68
N VAL A 173 -2.26 14.96 13.97
CA VAL A 173 -0.80 14.99 13.81
C VAL A 173 -0.09 15.07 15.17
N GLY A 174 -0.55 15.94 16.07
CA GLY A 174 0.02 16.09 17.42
C GLY A 174 -0.15 14.85 18.30
N SER A 175 -1.19 14.06 18.08
CA SER A 175 -1.45 12.79 18.78
C SER A 175 -0.78 11.57 18.13
N THR A 176 -0.16 11.74 16.96
CA THR A 176 0.37 10.61 16.18
C THR A 176 1.66 10.08 16.80
N VAL A 177 1.71 8.79 17.06
CA VAL A 177 2.89 8.06 17.51
C VAL A 177 3.28 7.02 16.48
N PHE A 178 4.54 7.05 16.06
CA PHE A 178 5.12 6.05 15.18
C PHE A 178 5.94 5.04 15.98
N PHE A 179 5.76 3.76 15.67
CA PHE A 179 6.48 2.64 16.27
C PHE A 179 6.85 1.62 15.18
N PRO A 180 7.86 0.74 15.36
CA PRO A 180 8.22 -0.21 14.31
C PRO A 180 7.02 -1.06 13.87
N PRO A 181 6.77 -1.18 12.54
CA PRO A 181 5.65 -1.96 12.05
C PRO A 181 5.83 -3.44 12.42
N GLN A 182 4.77 -4.06 12.90
CA GLN A 182 4.76 -5.47 13.27
C GLN A 182 4.27 -6.30 12.09
N SER A 183 5.12 -7.16 11.56
CA SER A 183 4.70 -8.14 10.56
C SER A 183 3.80 -9.17 11.24
N GLY A 184 2.51 -9.15 10.91
CA GLY A 184 1.55 -10.15 11.42
C GLY A 184 1.84 -11.54 10.83
N PRO A 185 1.37 -12.62 11.49
CA PRO A 185 1.56 -14.00 11.00
C PRO A 185 1.04 -14.22 9.57
N GLU A 186 -0.02 -13.50 9.19
CA GLU A 186 -0.59 -13.56 7.84
C GLU A 186 0.36 -13.00 6.77
N LEU A 187 0.99 -11.86 7.04
CA LEU A 187 1.97 -11.26 6.13
C LEU A 187 3.16 -12.20 5.92
N GLN A 188 3.65 -12.79 7.02
CA GLN A 188 4.75 -13.75 6.97
C GLN A 188 4.36 -14.99 6.15
N ARG A 189 3.16 -15.54 6.37
CA ARG A 189 2.66 -16.66 5.59
C ARG A 189 2.60 -16.35 4.10
N TRP A 190 2.12 -15.15 3.72
CA TRP A 190 2.07 -14.76 2.30
C TRP A 190 3.47 -14.58 1.70
N GLN A 191 4.40 -13.98 2.45
CA GLN A 191 5.78 -13.87 2.02
C GLN A 191 6.38 -15.27 1.77
N GLU A 192 6.22 -16.21 2.70
CA GLU A 192 6.68 -17.60 2.57
C GLU A 192 6.03 -18.32 1.38
N LEU A 193 4.74 -18.09 1.14
CA LEU A 193 4.04 -18.69 0.01
C LEU A 193 4.52 -18.15 -1.34
N LEU A 194 4.90 -16.88 -1.43
CA LEU A 194 5.20 -16.22 -2.71
C LEU A 194 6.68 -16.25 -3.09
N VAL A 195 7.59 -16.36 -2.12
CA VAL A 195 9.04 -16.41 -2.37
C VAL A 195 9.40 -17.57 -3.32
N GLY A 196 10.09 -17.25 -4.41
CA GLY A 196 10.56 -18.22 -5.40
C GLY A 196 9.46 -18.76 -6.32
N THR A 197 8.28 -18.15 -6.34
CA THR A 197 7.14 -18.61 -7.13
C THR A 197 6.88 -17.74 -8.35
N MET A 198 6.14 -18.29 -9.31
CA MET A 198 5.54 -17.58 -10.43
C MET A 198 4.02 -17.61 -10.25
N LEU A 199 3.39 -16.44 -10.37
CA LEU A 199 1.96 -16.29 -10.49
C LEU A 199 1.60 -16.23 -11.97
N LYS A 200 0.86 -17.23 -12.44
CA LYS A 200 0.42 -17.34 -13.83
C LYS A 200 -1.08 -17.10 -13.94
N ARG A 201 -1.50 -16.27 -14.89
CA ARG A 201 -2.90 -16.09 -15.26
C ARG A 201 -3.06 -16.39 -16.74
N MET A 202 -4.12 -17.11 -17.07
CA MET A 202 -4.45 -17.46 -18.44
C MET A 202 -5.92 -17.11 -18.65
N SER A 203 -6.21 -16.35 -19.69
CA SER A 203 -7.58 -16.15 -20.15
C SER A 203 -7.68 -16.54 -21.61
N SER A 204 -8.82 -17.13 -21.99
CA SER A 204 -9.13 -17.37 -23.39
C SER A 204 -10.60 -17.06 -23.62
N TYR A 205 -10.90 -16.43 -24.75
CA TYR A 205 -12.26 -16.20 -25.20
C TYR A 205 -12.40 -16.68 -26.63
N TYR A 206 -13.57 -17.20 -26.96
CA TYR A 206 -13.90 -17.72 -28.27
C TYR A 206 -15.31 -17.26 -28.62
N SER A 207 -15.47 -16.63 -29.78
CA SER A 207 -16.75 -16.22 -30.33
C SER A 207 -16.85 -16.70 -31.77
N GLY A 208 -17.87 -17.48 -32.07
CA GLY A 208 -18.14 -18.02 -33.41
C GLY A 208 -19.49 -17.52 -33.93
N GLY A 209 -19.53 -17.12 -35.21
CA GLY A 209 -20.75 -16.78 -35.93
C GLY A 209 -21.36 -17.99 -36.65
N LEU A 210 -22.65 -17.92 -36.99
CA LEU A 210 -23.36 -18.95 -37.77
C LEU A 210 -22.76 -19.14 -39.18
N ASP A 211 -21.99 -18.17 -39.65
CA ASP A 211 -21.41 -18.10 -41.00
C ASP A 211 -19.97 -18.68 -41.06
N GLY A 212 -19.52 -19.38 -40.00
CA GLY A 212 -18.19 -19.99 -39.94
C GLY A 212 -17.06 -19.05 -39.55
N ALA A 213 -17.32 -17.74 -39.44
CA ALA A 213 -16.36 -16.78 -38.90
C ALA A 213 -16.13 -17.01 -37.40
N TYR A 214 -14.87 -16.99 -36.96
CA TYR A 214 -14.53 -17.06 -35.55
C TYR A 214 -13.53 -15.96 -35.15
N VAL A 215 -13.69 -15.45 -33.93
CA VAL A 215 -12.73 -14.59 -33.26
C VAL A 215 -12.41 -15.23 -31.92
N GLY A 216 -11.15 -15.60 -31.73
CA GLY A 216 -10.65 -16.16 -30.48
C GLY A 216 -9.40 -15.45 -30.03
N GLY A 217 -9.32 -15.13 -28.74
CA GLY A 217 -8.12 -14.55 -28.15
C GLY A 217 -7.68 -15.31 -26.91
N SER A 218 -6.38 -15.34 -26.65
CA SER A 218 -5.81 -15.85 -25.42
C SER A 218 -4.81 -14.84 -24.86
N SER A 219 -4.91 -14.58 -23.56
CA SER A 219 -3.88 -13.84 -22.83
C SER A 219 -3.19 -14.76 -21.83
N GLU A 220 -1.86 -14.61 -21.75
CA GLU A 220 -1.04 -15.23 -20.70
C GLU A 220 -0.26 -14.14 -19.99
N GLU A 221 -0.38 -14.09 -18.66
CA GLU A 221 0.37 -13.21 -17.78
C GLU A 221 1.21 -14.07 -16.83
N SER A 222 2.48 -13.74 -16.66
CA SER A 222 3.39 -14.38 -15.71
C SER A 222 4.14 -13.35 -14.88
N LEU A 223 4.08 -13.52 -13.56
CA LEU A 223 4.79 -12.70 -12.60
C LEU A 223 5.69 -13.58 -11.72
N HIS A 224 6.99 -13.48 -11.93
CA HIS A 224 8.02 -14.19 -11.16
C HIS A 224 8.38 -13.37 -9.92
N LEU A 225 8.33 -13.99 -8.74
CA LEU A 225 8.60 -13.37 -7.44
C LEU A 225 9.79 -14.06 -6.79
N CYS A 226 10.99 -13.50 -6.96
CA CYS A 226 12.23 -14.15 -6.54
C CYS A 226 12.53 -13.95 -5.05
N SER A 227 13.31 -14.87 -4.46
CA SER A 227 13.64 -14.88 -3.03
C SER A 227 14.48 -13.70 -2.56
N ASP A 228 15.18 -13.04 -3.47
CA ASP A 228 15.94 -11.81 -3.23
C ASP A 228 15.06 -10.55 -3.19
N GLY A 229 13.75 -10.71 -3.40
CA GLY A 229 12.77 -9.63 -3.48
C GLY A 229 12.72 -8.93 -4.84
N SER A 230 13.35 -9.48 -5.89
CA SER A 230 13.18 -9.00 -7.27
C SER A 230 11.97 -9.67 -7.94
N TYR A 231 11.32 -8.96 -8.87
CA TYR A 231 10.29 -9.53 -9.72
C TYR A 231 10.57 -9.33 -11.20
N ALA A 232 9.96 -10.19 -12.01
CA ALA A 232 9.86 -10.01 -13.45
C ALA A 232 8.43 -10.33 -13.91
N TYR A 233 7.84 -9.43 -14.66
CA TYR A 233 6.51 -9.53 -15.23
C TYR A 233 6.60 -9.63 -16.76
N SER A 234 5.77 -10.48 -17.33
CA SER A 234 5.52 -10.54 -18.77
C SER A 234 4.05 -10.84 -19.04
N SER A 235 3.47 -10.17 -20.03
CA SER A 235 2.16 -10.55 -20.58
C SER A 235 2.24 -10.68 -22.09
N ASN A 236 1.54 -11.67 -22.63
CA ASN A 236 1.41 -11.93 -24.06
C ASN A 236 -0.06 -12.07 -24.41
N ASN A 237 -0.52 -11.29 -25.37
CA ASN A 237 -1.87 -11.40 -25.93
C ASN A 237 -1.79 -11.94 -27.35
N ASN A 238 -2.54 -13.00 -27.64
CA ASN A 238 -2.69 -13.52 -28.99
C ASN A 238 -4.17 -13.41 -29.39
N MET A 239 -4.43 -12.86 -30.58
CA MET A 239 -5.77 -12.75 -31.16
C MET A 239 -5.77 -13.43 -32.52
N SER A 240 -6.79 -14.23 -32.77
CA SER A 240 -7.03 -14.93 -34.03
C SER A 240 -8.41 -14.57 -34.55
N VAL A 241 -8.48 -14.21 -35.83
CA VAL A 241 -9.70 -13.84 -36.54
C VAL A 241 -9.76 -14.65 -37.83
N ASP A 242 -10.89 -15.30 -38.06
CA ASP A 242 -11.22 -16.00 -39.30
C ASP A 242 -12.55 -15.45 -39.83
N GLY A 243 -12.53 -14.96 -41.06
CA GLY A 243 -13.72 -14.49 -41.77
C GLY A 243 -14.24 -15.60 -42.65
N GLY A 244 -15.30 -16.30 -42.23
CA GLY A 244 -15.87 -17.47 -42.88
C GLY A 244 -16.40 -17.26 -44.31
N PHE A 245 -15.52 -17.08 -45.29
CA PHE A 245 -15.85 -17.07 -46.71
C PHE A 245 -14.96 -18.03 -47.51
N SER A 246 -15.60 -18.82 -48.39
CA SER A 246 -15.05 -19.92 -49.22
C SER A 246 -13.99 -19.52 -50.26
N THR A 247 -13.32 -18.38 -50.12
CA THR A 247 -12.27 -17.91 -51.04
C THR A 247 -11.03 -17.50 -50.26
N GLY A 248 -10.21 -18.48 -49.85
CA GLY A 248 -8.74 -18.43 -49.75
C GLY A 248 -8.01 -17.29 -49.01
N TYR A 249 -8.68 -16.32 -48.39
CA TYR A 249 -8.07 -15.20 -47.71
C TYR A 249 -8.21 -15.36 -46.19
N ASN A 250 -7.35 -16.20 -45.59
CA ASN A 250 -7.13 -16.20 -44.14
C ASN A 250 -6.35 -14.92 -43.78
N ALA A 251 -7.02 -13.90 -43.26
CA ALA A 251 -6.37 -12.74 -42.68
C ALA A 251 -6.02 -13.04 -41.21
N SER A 252 -4.91 -13.72 -40.97
CA SER A 252 -4.33 -13.83 -39.63
C SER A 252 -3.74 -12.48 -39.21
N ALA A 253 -4.53 -11.65 -38.53
CA ALA A 253 -4.02 -10.45 -37.87
C ALA A 253 -3.39 -10.84 -36.54
N TYR A 254 -2.05 -10.99 -36.52
CA TYR A 254 -1.28 -11.10 -35.28
C TYR A 254 -0.98 -9.69 -34.77
N SER A 255 -1.55 -9.33 -33.61
CA SER A 255 -1.06 -8.20 -32.81
C SER A 255 -0.32 -8.77 -31.62
N ASP A 256 1.01 -8.71 -31.66
CA ASP A 256 1.88 -9.13 -30.56
C ASP A 256 2.07 -7.92 -29.63
N ASP A 257 1.11 -7.73 -28.72
CA ASP A 257 1.25 -6.75 -27.65
C ASP A 257 1.83 -7.48 -26.44
N SER A 258 3.15 -7.40 -26.31
CA SER A 258 3.90 -7.96 -25.18
C SER A 258 4.30 -6.85 -24.22
N SER A 259 3.87 -6.94 -22.96
CA SER A 259 4.30 -6.01 -21.92
C SER A 259 5.29 -6.69 -20.98
N GLU A 260 6.45 -6.08 -20.74
CA GLU A 260 7.43 -6.58 -19.77
C GLU A 260 7.77 -5.54 -18.72
N ASP A 261 7.88 -5.95 -17.46
CA ASP A 261 8.41 -5.10 -16.40
C ASP A 261 9.29 -5.88 -15.41
N VAL A 262 10.18 -5.19 -14.73
CA VAL A 262 11.07 -5.76 -13.70
C VAL A 262 11.18 -4.79 -12.54
N GLY A 263 11.41 -5.31 -11.34
CA GLY A 263 11.52 -4.44 -10.18
C GLY A 263 11.66 -5.16 -8.85
N ARG A 264 11.16 -4.54 -7.79
CA ARG A 264 11.17 -5.07 -6.42
C ARG A 264 9.76 -5.44 -6.01
N TRP A 265 9.60 -6.56 -5.31
CA TRP A 265 8.31 -6.95 -4.75
C TRP A 265 8.40 -7.14 -3.24
N ARG A 266 7.24 -7.01 -2.60
CA ARG A 266 7.04 -7.30 -1.18
C ARG A 266 5.57 -7.55 -0.92
N VAL A 267 5.28 -8.15 0.23
CA VAL A 267 3.91 -8.19 0.75
C VAL A 267 3.74 -7.08 1.77
N GLU A 268 2.64 -6.35 1.69
CA GLU A 268 2.25 -5.37 2.70
C GLU A 268 0.81 -5.58 3.15
N MET A 269 0.50 -5.13 4.37
CA MET A 269 -0.88 -4.95 4.79
C MET A 269 -1.27 -3.51 4.51
N ILE A 270 -2.34 -3.32 3.75
CA ILE A 270 -2.97 -2.03 3.53
C ILE A 270 -4.37 -2.09 4.12
N GLY A 271 -4.56 -1.37 5.24
CA GLY A 271 -5.71 -1.61 6.10
C GLY A 271 -5.68 -3.05 6.60
N ASN A 272 -6.64 -3.85 6.14
CA ASN A 272 -6.76 -5.28 6.44
C ASN A 272 -6.50 -6.21 5.24
N GLU A 273 -6.21 -5.66 4.07
CA GLU A 273 -5.95 -6.46 2.88
C GLU A 273 -4.46 -6.70 2.74
N VAL A 274 -4.11 -7.97 2.56
CA VAL A 274 -2.78 -8.33 2.14
C VAL A 274 -2.63 -7.91 0.69
N ASN A 275 -1.61 -7.13 0.40
CA ASN A 275 -1.31 -6.65 -0.95
C ASN A 275 0.07 -7.16 -1.37
N LEU A 276 0.15 -7.65 -2.61
CA LEU A 276 1.39 -7.78 -3.33
C LEU A 276 1.74 -6.40 -3.89
N VAL A 277 2.87 -5.86 -3.45
CA VAL A 277 3.33 -4.53 -3.84
C VAL A 277 4.49 -4.70 -4.81
N LEU A 278 4.38 -4.09 -5.99
CA LEU A 278 5.40 -4.12 -7.03
C LEU A 278 5.92 -2.71 -7.26
N GLU A 279 7.23 -2.54 -7.16
CA GLU A 279 7.93 -1.28 -7.43
C GLU A 279 8.73 -1.45 -8.72
N SER A 280 8.29 -0.79 -9.79
CA SER A 280 8.91 -0.88 -11.10
C SER A 280 10.29 -0.22 -11.11
N ALA A 281 11.32 -0.95 -11.54
CA ALA A 281 12.64 -0.37 -11.76
C ALA A 281 12.67 0.53 -13.00
N LYS A 282 11.71 0.40 -13.92
CA LYS A 282 11.63 1.20 -15.15
C LYS A 282 10.96 2.54 -14.91
N SER A 283 9.78 2.55 -14.29
CA SER A 283 9.00 3.78 -14.07
C SER A 283 9.21 4.40 -12.69
N GLY A 284 9.69 3.64 -11.71
CA GLY A 284 9.69 4.04 -10.30
C GLY A 284 8.29 4.06 -9.68
N GLU A 285 7.29 3.56 -10.40
CA GLU A 285 5.91 3.47 -9.91
C GLU A 285 5.75 2.28 -8.96
N THR A 286 4.91 2.47 -7.95
CA THR A 286 4.48 1.41 -7.03
C THR A 286 3.04 1.04 -7.31
N SER A 287 2.79 -0.23 -7.67
CA SER A 287 1.47 -0.81 -7.81
C SER A 287 1.11 -1.70 -6.62
N TYR A 288 -0.19 -1.82 -6.34
CA TYR A 288 -0.74 -2.57 -5.22
C TYR A 288 -1.78 -3.55 -5.73
N HIS A 289 -1.60 -4.83 -5.42
CA HIS A 289 -2.45 -5.90 -5.90
C HIS A 289 -3.01 -6.68 -4.71
N PRO A 290 -4.30 -6.54 -4.36
CA PRO A 290 -4.90 -7.32 -3.28
C PRO A 290 -4.74 -8.82 -3.54
N ILE A 291 -4.19 -9.53 -2.56
CA ILE A 291 -4.01 -10.97 -2.59
C ILE A 291 -4.80 -11.65 -1.49
N SER A 292 -5.41 -12.78 -1.82
CA SER A 292 -6.16 -13.59 -0.88
C SER A 292 -6.14 -15.07 -1.29
N MET A 293 -6.64 -15.93 -0.41
CA MET A 293 -6.82 -17.35 -0.68
C MET A 293 -8.31 -17.65 -0.62
N ASN A 294 -8.86 -18.29 -1.66
CA ASN A 294 -10.25 -18.71 -1.64
C ASN A 294 -10.44 -19.94 -0.71
N GLY A 295 -11.69 -20.35 -0.47
CA GLY A 295 -12.00 -21.52 0.37
C GLY A 295 -11.44 -22.86 -0.13
N GLU A 296 -10.96 -22.91 -1.37
CA GLU A 296 -10.35 -24.10 -2.00
C GLU A 296 -8.81 -24.07 -1.95
N GLY A 297 -8.21 -23.02 -1.37
CA GLY A 297 -6.76 -22.86 -1.29
C GLY A 297 -6.11 -22.22 -2.53
N HIS A 298 -6.91 -21.75 -3.49
CA HIS A 298 -6.40 -21.05 -4.67
C HIS A 298 -5.98 -19.62 -4.34
N THR A 299 -4.84 -19.19 -4.89
CA THR A 299 -4.40 -17.80 -4.81
C THR A 299 -5.29 -16.93 -5.70
N ILE A 300 -5.79 -15.84 -5.13
CA ILE A 300 -6.54 -14.80 -5.82
C ILE A 300 -5.71 -13.53 -5.79
N VAL A 301 -5.55 -12.88 -6.95
CA VAL A 301 -4.86 -11.59 -7.13
C VAL A 301 -5.81 -10.69 -7.90
N ASP A 302 -6.11 -9.49 -7.38
CA ASP A 302 -7.05 -8.55 -7.99
C ASP A 302 -8.42 -9.19 -8.29
N GLY A 303 -8.91 -10.01 -7.35
CA GLY A 303 -10.18 -10.74 -7.47
C GLY A 303 -10.19 -11.89 -8.47
N LYS A 304 -9.07 -12.18 -9.15
CA LYS A 304 -8.96 -13.24 -10.16
C LYS A 304 -7.99 -14.33 -9.71
N ARG A 305 -8.28 -15.57 -10.07
CA ARG A 305 -7.42 -16.71 -9.73
C ARG A 305 -6.06 -16.59 -10.43
N ALA A 306 -4.99 -16.75 -9.65
CA ALA A 306 -3.63 -16.91 -10.15
C ALA A 306 -3.11 -18.30 -9.78
N TYR A 307 -2.49 -18.98 -10.75
CA TYR A 307 -1.81 -20.25 -10.51
C TYR A 307 -0.43 -19.95 -9.92
N ARG A 308 -0.20 -20.44 -8.70
CA ARG A 308 1.10 -20.33 -8.04
C ARG A 308 1.91 -21.60 -8.32
N VAL A 309 3.01 -21.46 -9.03
CA VAL A 309 3.93 -22.55 -9.40
C VAL A 309 5.38 -22.14 -9.08
N PRO A 310 6.35 -23.07 -9.00
CA PRO A 310 7.75 -22.70 -8.89
C PRO A 310 8.19 -21.79 -10.05
N SER A 311 8.97 -20.76 -9.75
CA SER A 311 9.55 -19.90 -10.79
C SER A 311 10.73 -20.60 -11.44
N ASP A 312 10.76 -20.63 -12.77
CA ASP A 312 11.88 -21.10 -13.58
C ASP A 312 12.96 -20.02 -13.81
N ARG A 313 12.61 -18.75 -13.54
CA ARG A 313 13.49 -17.58 -13.67
C ARG A 313 14.27 -17.26 -12.39
N CYS A 314 13.69 -17.54 -11.23
CA CYS A 314 14.34 -17.30 -9.94
C CYS A 314 15.29 -18.46 -9.65
N ARG A 315 16.57 -18.31 -9.99
CA ARG A 315 17.63 -19.28 -9.68
C ARG A 315 18.53 -18.75 -8.58
#